data_AF-K1U8J3-F1
#
_entry.id   AF-K1U8J3-F1
#
_cell.length_a   1.000
_cell.length_b   1.000
_cell.length_c   1.000
_cell.angle_alpha   90.00
_cell.angle_beta   90.00
_cell.angle_gamma   90.00
#
_symmetry.space_group_name_H-M   'P 1'
#
loop_
_entity.id
_entity.type
_entity.pdbx_description
1 polymer ?
#
loop_
_entity_poly.entity_id
_entity_poly.type
_entity_poly.pdbx_seq_one_letter_code
_entity_poly.pdbx_strand_id
1 'polypeptide(L)'
;MLAELHDLLVEEFSMGRRFYIPEIGYFSMSASLEMPEENQDKKITGKEVRITGINFRPEGKLMEEVQRNVHFVRSRYSNQSTKYSEEKMLENIKEYLQKNRYITTRIMRIHFGLTPYMAQKWLTHFCEKGIMVKEGTPHAPIYFLK
;
A
#
# COMPACT_ATOMS: atom_id res chain seq x y z
N MET A 1 7.33 -28.72 -19.71
CA MET A 1 6.42 -27.59 -19.94
C MET A 1 6.83 -26.32 -19.20
N LEU A 2 6.71 -26.21 -17.86
CA LEU A 2 7.12 -24.97 -17.14
C LEU A 2 8.64 -24.72 -17.17
N ALA A 3 9.44 -25.78 -17.09
CA ALA A 3 10.91 -25.68 -17.22
C ALA A 3 11.34 -25.28 -18.66
N GLU A 4 10.67 -25.81 -19.68
CA GLU A 4 10.95 -25.45 -21.08
C GLU A 4 10.57 -23.99 -21.37
N LEU A 5 9.45 -23.50 -20.81
CA LEU A 5 9.08 -22.09 -20.90
C LEU A 5 10.14 -21.19 -20.23
N HIS A 6 10.67 -21.61 -19.08
CA HIS A 6 11.77 -20.92 -18.42
C HIS A 6 13.00 -20.82 -19.34
N ASP A 7 13.43 -21.94 -19.94
CA ASP A 7 14.63 -21.97 -20.77
C ASP A 7 14.48 -21.08 -22.01
N LEU A 8 13.31 -21.12 -22.66
CA LEU A 8 12.98 -20.25 -23.79
C LEU A 8 12.95 -18.76 -23.40
N LEU A 9 12.42 -18.43 -22.21
CA LEU A 9 12.43 -17.05 -21.70
C LEU A 9 13.86 -16.57 -21.45
N VAL A 10 14.71 -17.40 -20.85
CA VAL A 10 16.12 -17.08 -20.61
C VAL A 10 16.85 -16.85 -21.94
N GLU A 11 16.65 -17.71 -22.92
CA GLU A 11 17.25 -17.59 -24.25
C GLU A 11 16.84 -16.29 -24.95
N GLU A 12 15.53 -16.03 -25.06
CA GLU A 12 15.00 -14.84 -25.75
C GLU A 12 15.45 -13.53 -25.08
N PHE A 13 15.41 -13.47 -23.75
CA PHE A 13 15.88 -12.29 -23.01
C PHE A 13 17.39 -12.12 -23.07
N SER A 14 18.17 -13.20 -23.03
CA SER A 14 19.63 -13.10 -23.22
C SER A 14 20.00 -12.49 -24.57
N MET A 15 19.12 -12.60 -25.57
CA MET A 15 19.27 -11.98 -26.89
C MET A 15 18.63 -10.59 -27.01
N GLY A 16 18.10 -10.01 -25.94
CA GLY A 16 17.43 -8.70 -25.99
C GLY A 16 16.03 -8.74 -26.63
N ARG A 17 15.46 -9.92 -26.87
CA ARG A 17 14.18 -10.08 -27.57
C ARG A 17 12.99 -10.02 -26.61
N ARG A 18 11.81 -9.84 -27.18
CA ARG A 18 10.54 -9.93 -26.45
C ARG A 18 9.99 -11.33 -26.60
N PHE A 19 9.42 -11.86 -25.53
CA PHE A 19 8.78 -13.16 -25.53
C PHE A 19 7.27 -13.00 -25.67
N TYR A 20 6.66 -13.68 -26.65
CA TYR A 20 5.22 -13.62 -26.87
C TYR A 20 4.59 -14.96 -26.53
N ILE A 21 3.57 -14.94 -25.68
CA ILE A 21 2.73 -16.10 -25.42
C ILE A 21 1.34 -15.82 -25.98
N PRO A 22 0.89 -16.60 -26.99
CA PRO A 22 -0.44 -16.46 -27.55
C PRO A 22 -1.53 -16.44 -26.47
N GLU A 23 -2.51 -15.56 -26.64
CA GLU A 23 -3.66 -15.38 -25.73
C GLU A 23 -3.30 -14.79 -24.35
N ILE A 24 -2.01 -14.65 -24.03
CA ILE A 24 -1.56 -14.08 -22.76
C ILE A 24 -1.00 -12.67 -22.97
N GLY A 25 0.04 -12.53 -23.79
CA GLY A 25 0.71 -11.24 -23.98
C GLY A 25 2.21 -11.30 -24.21
N TYR A 26 2.84 -10.14 -24.08
CA TYR A 26 4.25 -9.93 -24.33
C TYR A 26 5.00 -9.71 -23.02
N PHE A 27 6.16 -10.34 -22.93
CA PHE A 27 7.17 -10.06 -21.92
C PHE A 27 8.37 -9.37 -22.56
N SER A 28 8.89 -8.33 -21.91
CA SER A 28 10.06 -7.60 -22.39
C SER A 28 10.96 -7.19 -21.23
N MET A 29 12.27 -7.21 -21.43
CA MET A 29 13.20 -6.73 -20.41
C MET A 29 13.10 -5.21 -20.24
N SER A 30 13.19 -4.74 -19.00
CA SER A 30 13.52 -3.36 -18.68
C SER A 30 14.99 -3.26 -18.30
N ALA A 31 15.64 -2.19 -18.75
CA ALA A 31 17.00 -1.87 -18.35
C ALA A 31 17.09 -0.41 -17.89
N SER A 32 17.98 -0.15 -16.93
CA SER A 32 18.32 1.20 -16.50
C SER A 32 19.82 1.40 -16.56
N LEU A 33 20.20 2.68 -16.52
CA LEU A 33 21.58 3.10 -16.37
C LEU A 33 21.90 3.22 -14.88
N GLU A 34 22.98 2.58 -14.46
CA GLU A 34 23.57 2.76 -13.14
C GLU A 34 24.87 3.55 -13.31
N MET A 35 24.78 4.86 -13.11
CA MET A 35 25.91 5.77 -13.22
C MET A 35 26.52 6.00 -11.83
N PRO A 36 27.85 5.90 -11.65
CA PRO A 36 28.49 6.27 -10.39
C PRO A 36 28.27 7.75 -10.09
N GLU A 37 27.87 8.09 -8.85
CA GLU A 37 27.62 9.48 -8.44
C GLU A 37 28.86 10.37 -8.60
N GLU A 38 30.06 9.79 -8.45
CA GLU A 38 31.35 10.49 -8.55
C GLU A 38 31.73 10.91 -9.99
N ASN A 39 31.07 10.39 -11.03
CA ASN A 39 31.46 10.70 -12.41
C ASN A 39 30.28 10.64 -13.40
N GLN A 40 29.41 11.65 -13.30
CA GLN A 40 28.21 11.79 -14.13
C GLN A 40 28.51 12.01 -15.63
N ASP A 41 29.71 12.52 -15.97
CA ASP A 41 30.15 12.78 -17.35
C ASP A 41 30.82 11.57 -18.02
N LYS A 42 30.86 10.41 -17.34
CA LYS A 42 31.44 9.19 -17.89
C LYS A 42 30.66 8.73 -19.12
N LYS A 43 31.39 8.32 -20.17
CA LYS A 43 30.78 7.71 -21.35
C LYS A 43 30.02 6.42 -20.97
N ILE A 44 28.74 6.35 -21.32
CA ILE A 44 27.89 5.17 -21.12
C ILE A 44 28.42 4.00 -21.96
N THR A 45 28.68 2.87 -21.33
CA THR A 45 28.98 1.59 -21.97
C THR A 45 28.01 0.51 -21.50
N GLY A 46 28.07 -0.70 -22.07
CA GLY A 46 27.22 -1.81 -21.63
C GLY A 46 27.42 -2.21 -20.16
N LYS A 47 28.54 -1.81 -19.53
CA LYS A 47 28.82 -2.07 -18.10
C LYS A 47 27.94 -1.26 -17.15
N GLU A 48 27.44 -0.12 -17.62
CA GLU A 48 26.54 0.75 -16.87
C GLU A 48 25.06 0.39 -17.09
N VAL A 49 24.76 -0.61 -17.94
CA VAL A 49 23.39 -1.08 -18.19
C VAL A 49 23.09 -2.24 -17.24
N ARG A 50 22.03 -2.10 -16.44
CA ARG A 50 21.51 -3.20 -15.62
C ARG A 50 20.09 -3.55 -16.03
N ILE A 51 19.81 -4.86 -16.03
CA ILE A 51 18.44 -5.35 -16.14
C ILE A 51 17.75 -5.03 -14.81
N THR A 52 16.63 -4.31 -14.89
CA THR A 52 15.84 -3.92 -13.71
C THR A 52 14.61 -4.78 -13.50
N GLY A 53 14.21 -5.53 -14.52
CA GLY A 53 13.03 -6.38 -14.45
C GLY A 53 12.53 -6.84 -15.81
N ILE A 54 11.35 -7.44 -15.78
CA ILE A 54 10.60 -7.91 -16.94
C ILE A 54 9.23 -7.24 -16.89
N ASN A 55 8.91 -6.48 -17.93
CA ASN A 55 7.59 -5.91 -18.13
C ASN A 55 6.66 -6.96 -18.73
N PHE A 56 5.44 -7.04 -18.23
CA PHE A 56 4.36 -7.81 -18.84
C PHE A 56 3.33 -6.86 -19.44
N ARG A 57 3.03 -7.05 -20.73
CA ARG A 57 1.95 -6.38 -21.44
C ARG A 57 0.92 -7.43 -21.87
N PRO A 58 -0.26 -7.50 -21.23
CA PRO A 58 -1.27 -8.46 -21.61
C PRO A 58 -1.86 -8.15 -22.99
N GLU A 59 -2.38 -9.18 -23.64
CA GLU A 59 -3.22 -9.01 -24.82
C GLU A 59 -4.54 -8.32 -24.49
N GLY A 60 -5.09 -7.60 -25.48
CA GLY A 60 -6.40 -6.96 -25.35
C GLY A 60 -7.51 -7.96 -25.03
N LYS A 61 -7.53 -9.12 -25.69
CA LYS A 61 -8.52 -10.18 -25.46
C LYS A 61 -8.50 -10.70 -24.02
N LEU A 62 -7.30 -10.98 -23.48
CA LEU A 62 -7.14 -11.38 -22.08
C LEU A 62 -7.73 -10.32 -21.14
N MET A 63 -7.46 -9.04 -21.40
CA MET A 63 -8.01 -7.95 -20.59
C MET A 63 -9.53 -7.85 -20.70
N GLU A 64 -10.11 -8.00 -21.90
CA GLU A 64 -11.55 -8.01 -22.11
C GLU A 64 -12.24 -9.16 -21.35
N GLU A 65 -11.67 -10.36 -21.40
CA GLU A 65 -12.19 -11.52 -20.68
C GLU A 65 -12.13 -11.33 -19.17
N VAL A 66 -11.02 -10.82 -18.64
CA VAL A 66 -10.90 -10.50 -17.20
C VAL A 66 -11.95 -9.45 -16.80
N GLN A 67 -12.11 -8.39 -17.59
CA GLN A 67 -13.06 -7.31 -17.30
C GLN A 67 -14.52 -7.77 -17.31
N ARG A 68 -14.88 -8.69 -18.22
CA ARG A 68 -16.24 -9.27 -18.27
C ARG A 68 -16.56 -10.15 -17.06
N ASN A 69 -15.56 -10.77 -16.45
CA ASN A 69 -15.74 -11.71 -15.35
C ASN A 69 -15.57 -11.08 -13.95
N VAL A 70 -14.98 -9.89 -13.86
CA VAL A 70 -14.81 -9.16 -12.60
C VAL A 70 -16.05 -8.34 -12.25
N HIS A 71 -16.39 -8.33 -10.95
CA HIS A 71 -17.46 -7.49 -10.40
C HIS A 71 -16.89 -6.59 -9.31
N PHE A 72 -17.08 -5.28 -9.45
CA PHE A 72 -16.67 -4.30 -8.44
C PHE A 72 -17.82 -4.00 -7.48
N VAL A 73 -17.52 -4.00 -6.18
CA VAL A 73 -18.46 -3.58 -5.14
C VAL A 73 -17.93 -2.32 -4.48
N ARG A 74 -18.79 -1.30 -4.35
CA ARG A 74 -18.46 -0.09 -3.60
C ARG A 74 -18.29 -0.44 -2.12
N SER A 75 -17.10 -0.16 -1.58
CA SER A 75 -16.87 -0.31 -0.14
C SER A 75 -17.84 0.58 0.65
N ARG A 76 -18.47 0.01 1.69
CA ARG A 76 -19.27 0.77 2.68
C ARG A 76 -18.39 1.61 3.61
N TYR A 77 -17.08 1.38 3.61
CA TYR A 77 -16.10 2.09 4.41
C TYR A 77 -15.24 2.98 3.53
N SER A 78 -15.12 4.26 3.92
CA SER A 78 -14.16 5.17 3.32
C SER A 78 -12.75 4.81 3.79
N ASN A 79 -11.79 4.78 2.87
CA ASN A 79 -10.37 4.70 3.21
C ASN A 79 -9.81 6.04 3.72
N GLN A 80 -10.61 7.11 3.64
CA GLN A 80 -10.26 8.42 4.17
C GLN A 80 -10.94 8.63 5.52
N SER A 81 -10.13 9.06 6.49
CA SER A 81 -10.65 9.53 7.77
C SER A 81 -11.43 10.83 7.60
N THR A 82 -12.53 10.96 8.34
CA THR A 82 -13.16 12.27 8.54
C THR A 82 -12.16 13.27 9.12
N LYS A 83 -12.17 14.50 8.62
CA LYS A 83 -11.30 15.57 9.11
C LYS A 83 -11.90 16.19 10.37
N TYR A 84 -11.10 16.25 11.43
CA TYR A 84 -11.44 16.93 12.68
C TYR A 84 -10.31 17.89 13.04
N SER A 85 -10.67 19.03 13.64
CA SER A 85 -9.70 19.79 14.42
C SER A 85 -9.38 19.02 15.70
N GLU A 86 -8.27 19.39 16.34
CA GLU A 86 -7.89 18.77 17.61
C GLU A 86 -8.93 19.02 18.70
N GLU A 87 -9.43 20.24 18.80
CA GLU A 87 -10.44 20.65 19.78
C GLU A 87 -11.72 19.84 19.59
N LYS A 88 -12.16 19.68 18.33
CA LYS A 88 -13.38 18.94 18.03
C LYS A 88 -13.23 17.45 18.30
N MET A 89 -12.08 16.86 17.99
CA MET A 89 -11.82 15.45 18.30
C MET A 89 -11.82 15.23 19.82
N LEU A 90 -11.18 16.12 20.57
CA LEU A 90 -11.13 16.03 22.03
C LEU A 90 -12.53 16.19 22.65
N GLU A 91 -13.33 17.14 22.18
CA GLU A 91 -14.73 17.33 22.59
C GLU A 91 -15.54 16.05 22.35
N ASN A 92 -15.47 15.48 21.14
CA ASN A 92 -16.18 14.25 20.79
C ASN A 92 -15.76 13.05 21.67
N ILE A 93 -14.46 12.91 21.97
CA ILE A 93 -13.96 11.86 22.87
C ILE A 93 -14.49 12.06 24.29
N LYS A 94 -14.51 13.30 24.78
CA LYS A 94 -15.06 13.64 26.10
C LYS A 94 -16.55 13.34 26.19
N GLU A 95 -17.34 13.75 25.21
CA GLU A 95 -18.77 13.43 25.13
C GLU A 95 -19.03 11.92 25.10
N TYR A 96 -18.23 11.17 24.35
CA TYR A 96 -18.33 9.71 24.32
C TYR A 96 -18.04 9.10 25.70
N LEU A 97 -16.99 9.56 26.38
CA LEU A 97 -16.55 9.04 27.67
C LEU A 97 -17.42 9.46 28.85
N GLN A 98 -18.29 10.46 28.70
CA GLN A 98 -19.33 10.76 29.70
C GLN A 98 -20.34 9.60 29.83
N LYS A 99 -20.57 8.86 28.75
CA LYS A 99 -21.53 7.73 28.70
C LYS A 99 -20.84 6.36 28.71
N ASN A 100 -19.54 6.31 28.43
CA ASN A 100 -18.78 5.08 28.25
C ASN A 100 -17.50 5.13 29.08
N ARG A 101 -17.15 4.02 29.73
CA ARG A 101 -16.03 4.00 30.69
C ARG A 101 -14.66 4.18 30.03
N TYR A 102 -14.48 3.74 28.79
CA TYR A 102 -13.21 3.77 28.07
C TYR A 102 -13.44 3.91 26.57
N ILE A 103 -12.38 4.25 25.85
CA ILE A 103 -12.37 4.25 24.38
C ILE A 103 -11.25 3.35 23.86
N THR A 104 -11.45 2.80 22.66
CA THR A 104 -10.46 1.95 21.96
C THR A 104 -10.25 2.45 20.54
N THR A 105 -9.18 2.01 19.90
CA THR A 105 -8.93 2.30 18.47
C THR A 105 -10.10 1.83 17.59
N ARG A 106 -10.76 0.72 17.93
CA ARG A 106 -11.95 0.23 17.21
C ARG A 106 -13.13 1.19 17.34
N ILE A 107 -13.37 1.70 18.55
CA ILE A 107 -14.44 2.68 18.80
C ILE A 107 -14.16 3.96 18.02
N MET A 108 -12.91 4.47 18.08
CA MET A 108 -12.49 5.64 17.30
C MET A 108 -12.79 5.49 15.81
N ARG A 109 -12.51 4.31 15.23
CA ARG A 109 -12.79 4.02 13.82
C ARG A 109 -14.28 4.06 13.48
N ILE A 110 -15.09 3.37 14.29
CA ILE A 110 -16.53 3.20 14.01
C ILE A 110 -17.31 4.48 14.30
N HIS A 111 -17.08 5.11 15.44
CA HIS A 111 -17.86 6.26 15.89
C HIS A 111 -17.40 7.58 15.28
N PHE A 112 -16.13 7.71 14.92
CA PHE A 112 -15.58 8.95 14.36
C PHE A 112 -15.10 8.79 12.91
N GLY A 113 -15.40 7.68 12.24
CA GLY A 113 -15.10 7.51 10.82
C GLY A 113 -13.60 7.62 10.49
N LEU A 114 -12.75 7.03 11.33
CA LEU A 114 -11.29 7.09 11.18
C LEU A 114 -10.72 5.78 10.62
N THR A 115 -9.62 5.91 9.88
CA THR A 115 -8.76 4.76 9.58
C THR A 115 -8.07 4.24 10.85
N PRO A 116 -7.62 2.97 10.87
CA PRO A 116 -6.86 2.44 12.01
C PRO A 116 -5.66 3.32 12.39
N TYR A 117 -4.90 3.76 11.39
CA TYR A 117 -3.74 4.63 11.58
C TYR A 117 -4.11 5.97 12.24
N MET A 118 -5.12 6.66 11.71
CA MET A 118 -5.52 7.97 12.25
C MET A 118 -6.15 7.86 13.64
N ALA A 119 -6.93 6.80 13.89
CA ALA A 119 -7.47 6.52 15.21
C ALA A 119 -6.37 6.34 16.25
N GLN A 120 -5.33 5.56 15.92
CA GLN A 120 -4.20 5.36 16.81
C GLN A 120 -3.37 6.63 16.98
N LYS A 121 -3.16 7.40 15.90
CA LYS A 121 -2.45 8.68 15.94
C LYS A 121 -3.11 9.68 16.92
N TRP A 122 -4.43 9.82 16.89
CA TRP A 122 -5.17 10.69 17.82
C TRP A 122 -5.03 10.22 19.27
N LEU A 123 -5.20 8.93 19.53
CA LEU A 123 -5.09 8.38 20.88
C LEU A 123 -3.67 8.57 21.45
N THR A 124 -2.64 8.30 20.64
CA THR A 124 -1.25 8.54 21.01
C THR A 124 -1.00 10.03 21.29
N HIS A 125 -1.44 10.92 20.40
CA HIS A 125 -1.30 12.38 20.56
C HIS A 125 -1.90 12.88 21.89
N PHE A 126 -3.10 12.43 22.26
CA PHE A 126 -3.72 12.83 23.53
C PHE A 126 -3.08 12.17 24.76
N CYS A 127 -2.47 10.99 24.62
CA CYS A 127 -1.65 10.40 25.67
C CYS A 127 -0.35 11.19 25.87
N GLU A 128 0.33 11.60 24.79
CA GLU A 128 1.56 12.41 24.83
C GLU A 128 1.31 13.79 25.44
N LYS A 129 0.14 14.40 25.17
CA LYS A 129 -0.30 15.64 25.83
C LYS A 129 -0.71 15.44 27.30
N GLY A 130 -0.73 14.21 27.80
CA GLY A 130 -1.12 13.89 29.18
C GLY A 130 -2.61 14.06 29.47
N ILE A 131 -3.45 14.17 28.43
CA ILE A 131 -4.91 14.32 28.56
C ILE A 131 -5.57 12.95 28.74
N MET A 132 -4.97 11.91 28.18
CA MET A 132 -5.44 10.54 28.26
C MET A 132 -4.38 9.60 28.82
N VAL A 133 -4.83 8.49 29.40
CA VAL A 133 -3.96 7.40 29.86
C VAL A 133 -4.28 6.15 29.05
N LYS A 134 -3.23 5.48 28.58
CA LYS A 134 -3.31 4.19 27.91
C LYS A 134 -3.09 3.07 28.93
N GLU A 135 -4.03 2.14 28.97
CA GLU A 135 -4.05 0.97 29.83
C GLU A 135 -4.40 -0.30 29.02
N GLY A 136 -4.45 -1.45 29.70
CA GLY A 136 -4.85 -2.73 29.10
C GLY A 136 -3.67 -3.51 28.49
N THR A 137 -3.97 -4.53 27.70
CA THR A 137 -2.94 -5.41 27.12
C THR A 137 -2.40 -4.84 25.80
N PRO A 138 -1.20 -5.23 25.36
CA PRO A 138 -0.66 -4.80 24.06
C PRO A 138 -1.60 -5.08 22.87
N HIS A 139 -2.38 -6.15 22.95
CA HIS A 139 -3.34 -6.56 21.90
C HIS A 139 -4.75 -6.00 22.08
N ALA A 140 -5.07 -5.45 23.26
CA ALA A 140 -6.36 -4.82 23.55
C ALA A 140 -6.17 -3.56 24.41
N PRO A 141 -5.53 -2.50 23.84
CA PRO A 141 -5.34 -1.26 24.56
C PRO A 141 -6.67 -0.53 24.75
N ILE A 142 -6.86 0.00 25.95
CA ILE A 142 -8.00 0.83 26.34
C ILE A 142 -7.49 2.19 26.82
N TYR A 143 -8.27 3.22 26.59
CA TYR A 143 -7.85 4.60 26.87
C TYR A 143 -8.90 5.31 27.72
N PHE A 144 -8.42 6.10 28.68
CA PHE A 144 -9.22 6.86 29.64
C PHE A 144 -8.85 8.34 29.57
N LEU A 145 -9.77 9.22 29.96
CA LEU A 145 -9.38 10.58 30.33
C LEU A 145 -8.58 10.51 31.62
N LYS A 146 -7.51 11.29 31.68
CA LYS A 146 -6.71 11.46 32.90
C LYS A 146 -7.47 12.31 33.93
#